data_AF-A0A8H2XG27-F1
#
_entry.id   AF-A0A8H2XG27-F1
#
_cell.length_a   1.000
_cell.length_b   1.000
_cell.length_c   1.000
_cell.angle_alpha   90.00
_cell.angle_beta   90.00
_cell.angle_gamma   90.00
#
_symmetry.space_group_name_H-M   'P 1'
#
loop_
_entity.id
_entity.type
_entity.pdbx_description
1 polymer ?
#
loop_
_entity_poly.entity_id
_entity_poly.type
_entity_poly.pdbx_seq_one_letter_code
_entity_poly.pdbx_strand_id
1 'polypeptide(L)'
;MKLPPPPLAKWQFWISLTRLLISLVEIGLNILFICYILANPGVVATEVPPLVYLLWFVYSIVATLNDLFMLTIDFKRTNMYLGCIAAQSAINVALISLSIYVSVAQWGTVNMLHMIPSSCLLVISLWPIVRLRTSVPITQIWKINTKDAFSGTVPSGGLYTPSILGRRREAIISRPFPTPVSAYRSIKQFLINLFFRRVK
;
A
#
# COMPACT_ATOMS: atom_id res chain seq x y z
N MET A 1 -27.69 -10.20 -13.82
CA MET A 1 -26.33 -10.20 -14.45
C MET A 1 -25.28 -9.95 -13.38
N LYS A 2 -24.36 -10.90 -13.13
CA LYS A 2 -23.18 -10.65 -12.28
C LYS A 2 -22.14 -9.92 -13.13
N LEU A 3 -21.96 -8.62 -12.91
CA LEU A 3 -20.86 -7.89 -13.52
C LEU A 3 -19.54 -8.54 -13.09
N PRO A 4 -18.60 -8.76 -14.03
CA PRO A 4 -17.27 -9.23 -13.67
C PRO A 4 -16.65 -8.25 -12.66
N PRO A 5 -16.03 -8.74 -11.57
CA PRO A 5 -15.43 -7.85 -10.60
C PRO A 5 -14.39 -6.97 -11.31
N PRO A 6 -14.39 -5.65 -11.06
CA PRO A 6 -13.42 -4.76 -11.68
C PRO A 6 -11.99 -5.19 -11.35
N PRO A 7 -11.01 -4.92 -12.22
CA PRO A 7 -9.62 -5.33 -12.03
C PRO A 7 -8.89 -4.52 -10.94
N LEU A 8 -9.54 -4.28 -9.79
CA LEU A 8 -9.04 -3.50 -8.65
C LEU A 8 -7.67 -3.97 -8.18
N ALA A 9 -7.44 -5.28 -8.13
CA ALA A 9 -6.14 -5.84 -7.74
C ALA A 9 -5.02 -5.48 -8.72
N LYS A 10 -5.32 -5.36 -10.02
CA LYS A 10 -4.34 -4.91 -11.02
C LYS A 10 -4.04 -3.43 -10.86
N TRP A 11 -5.05 -2.61 -10.61
CA TRP A 11 -4.87 -1.18 -10.35
C TRP A 11 -4.07 -0.93 -9.07
N GLN A 12 -4.42 -1.61 -7.98
CA GLN A 12 -3.69 -1.55 -6.71
C GLN A 12 -2.21 -1.94 -6.90
N PHE A 13 -1.92 -2.98 -7.70
CA PHE A 13 -0.55 -3.38 -8.05
C PHE A 13 0.21 -2.22 -8.69
N TRP A 14 -0.32 -1.67 -9.78
CA TRP A 14 0.37 -0.64 -10.55
C TRP A 14 0.55 0.64 -9.75
N ILE A 15 -0.46 1.07 -8.99
CA ILE A 15 -0.36 2.28 -8.16
C ILE A 15 0.67 2.07 -7.03
N SER A 16 0.67 0.90 -6.37
CA SER A 16 1.67 0.60 -5.33
C SER A 16 3.09 0.50 -5.92
N LEU A 17 3.23 -0.05 -7.13
CA LEU A 17 4.51 -0.10 -7.82
C LEU A 17 5.01 1.29 -8.21
N THR A 18 4.14 2.14 -8.76
CA THR A 18 4.48 3.53 -9.06
C THR A 18 4.91 4.26 -7.79
N ARG A 19 4.17 4.14 -6.70
CA ARG A 19 4.53 4.78 -5.43
C ARG A 19 5.83 4.25 -4.84
N LEU A 20 6.10 2.94 -4.97
CA LEU A 20 7.37 2.34 -4.57
C LEU A 20 8.53 2.98 -5.34
N LEU A 21 8.40 3.11 -6.66
CA LEU A 21 9.45 3.70 -7.50
C LEU A 21 9.71 5.16 -7.13
N ILE A 22 8.66 5.96 -6.90
CA ILE A 22 8.81 7.35 -6.45
C ILE A 22 9.54 7.39 -5.10
N SER A 23 9.11 6.57 -4.13
CA SER A 23 9.75 6.48 -2.81
C SER A 23 11.24 6.11 -2.89
N LEU A 24 11.61 5.19 -3.79
CA LEU A 24 13.01 4.79 -3.98
C LEU A 24 13.86 5.91 -4.60
N VAL A 25 13.30 6.65 -5.57
CA VAL A 25 13.96 7.83 -6.15
C VAL A 25 14.18 8.89 -5.06
N GLU A 26 13.17 9.15 -4.23
CA GLU A 26 13.30 10.08 -3.11
C GLU A 26 14.36 9.66 -2.11
N ILE A 27 14.41 8.38 -1.72
CA ILE A 27 15.46 7.86 -0.84
C ILE A 27 16.85 8.14 -1.45
N GLY A 28 17.02 7.87 -2.75
CA GLY A 28 18.26 8.16 -3.47
C GLY A 28 18.64 9.65 -3.44
N LEU A 29 17.67 10.53 -3.73
CA LEU A 29 17.88 11.98 -3.69
C LEU A 29 18.21 12.49 -2.28
N ASN A 30 17.53 11.98 -1.25
CA ASN A 30 17.83 12.32 0.14
C ASN A 30 19.25 11.89 0.53
N ILE A 31 19.67 10.69 0.14
CA ILE A 31 21.04 10.21 0.40
C ILE A 31 22.08 11.12 -0.30
N LEU A 32 21.87 11.42 -1.58
CA LEU A 32 22.75 12.32 -2.33
C LEU A 32 22.83 13.71 -1.67
N PHE A 33 21.71 14.24 -1.22
CA PHE A 33 21.64 15.52 -0.54
C PHE A 33 22.36 15.50 0.81
N ILE A 34 22.17 14.46 1.62
CA ILE A 34 22.92 14.28 2.88
C ILE A 34 24.43 14.21 2.60
N CYS A 35 24.86 13.44 1.61
CA CYS A 35 26.27 13.38 1.21
C CYS A 35 26.80 14.75 0.78
N TYR A 36 26.00 15.53 0.04
CA TYR A 36 26.36 16.88 -0.37
C TYR A 36 26.53 17.83 0.82
N ILE A 37 25.62 17.79 1.81
CA ILE A 37 25.72 18.55 3.06
C ILE A 37 26.99 18.19 3.81
N LEU A 38 27.27 16.90 3.97
CA LEU A 38 28.45 16.41 4.67
C LEU A 38 29.75 16.81 3.97
N ALA A 39 29.75 16.88 2.64
CA ALA A 39 30.88 17.34 1.84
C ALA A 39 31.07 18.87 1.88
N ASN A 40 29.99 19.63 2.14
CA ASN A 40 29.99 21.10 2.07
C ASN A 40 29.34 21.74 3.32
N PRO A 41 29.92 21.58 4.52
CA PRO A 41 29.31 22.03 5.77
C PRO A 41 29.03 23.54 5.83
N GLY A 42 29.71 24.36 5.03
CA GLY A 42 29.52 25.81 4.98
C GLY A 42 28.36 26.32 4.12
N VAL A 43 27.71 25.47 3.32
CA VAL A 43 26.73 25.89 2.29
C VAL A 43 25.27 25.82 2.78
N VAL A 44 25.01 25.13 3.88
CA VAL A 44 23.67 24.56 4.17
C VAL A 44 22.82 25.41 5.14
N ALA A 45 23.28 26.61 5.48
CA ALA A 45 22.77 27.32 6.64
C ALA A 45 21.35 27.92 6.52
N THR A 46 20.68 28.00 5.36
CA THR A 46 19.67 29.07 5.21
C THR A 46 18.22 28.73 4.87
N GLU A 47 17.82 27.55 4.38
CA GLU A 47 16.43 27.46 3.86
C GLU A 47 15.54 26.35 4.41
N VAL A 48 16.07 25.22 4.87
CA VAL A 48 15.23 24.13 5.37
C VAL A 48 15.81 23.53 6.65
N PRO A 49 15.03 23.42 7.74
CA PRO A 49 15.48 22.79 8.97
C PRO A 49 15.91 21.32 8.73
N PRO A 50 17.07 20.88 9.24
CA PRO A 50 17.53 19.49 9.13
C PRO A 50 16.50 18.44 9.57
N LEU A 51 15.66 18.81 10.55
CA LEU A 51 14.56 17.98 11.03
C LEU A 51 13.54 17.64 9.93
N VAL A 52 13.26 18.56 9.02
CA VAL A 52 12.31 18.33 7.91
C VAL A 52 12.85 17.27 6.95
N TYR A 53 14.14 17.31 6.63
CA TYR A 53 14.78 16.30 5.80
C TYR A 53 14.81 14.93 6.48
N LEU A 54 15.11 14.89 7.79
CA LEU A 54 15.07 13.63 8.54
C LEU A 54 13.67 13.03 8.54
N LEU A 55 12.65 13.84 8.80
CA LEU A 55 11.24 13.41 8.76
C LEU A 55 10.87 12.90 7.37
N TRP A 56 11.27 13.60 6.31
CA TRP A 56 11.04 13.20 4.93
C TRP A 56 11.76 11.89 4.56
N PHE A 57 12.98 11.69 5.03
CA PHE A 57 13.72 10.46 4.81
C PHE A 57 13.08 9.25 5.50
N VAL A 58 12.76 9.38 6.79
CA VAL A 58 12.04 8.35 7.56
C VAL A 58 10.71 8.03 6.87
N TYR A 59 10.04 9.06 6.37
CA TYR A 59 8.79 8.94 5.65
C TYR A 59 8.92 8.14 4.34
N SER A 60 9.90 8.43 3.48
CA SER A 60 10.09 7.69 2.23
C SER A 60 10.41 6.23 2.52
N ILE A 61 11.14 5.92 3.61
CA ILE A 61 11.36 4.54 4.08
C ILE A 61 10.04 3.85 4.45
N VAL A 62 9.19 4.49 5.25
CA VAL A 62 7.89 3.94 5.65
C VAL A 62 6.99 3.70 4.44
N ALA A 63 6.97 4.63 3.48
CA ALA A 63 6.24 4.48 2.22
C ALA A 63 6.75 3.26 1.42
N THR A 64 8.08 3.13 1.25
CA THR A 64 8.71 1.97 0.61
C THR A 64 8.34 0.67 1.30
N LEU A 65 8.42 0.59 2.64
CA LEU A 65 8.07 -0.62 3.37
C LEU A 65 6.60 -0.99 3.22
N ASN A 66 5.69 -0.02 3.24
CA ASN A 66 4.26 -0.23 3.04
C ASN A 66 3.97 -0.74 1.62
N ASP A 67 4.60 -0.17 0.59
CA ASP A 67 4.44 -0.61 -0.79
C ASP A 67 5.04 -1.98 -1.03
N LEU A 68 6.18 -2.30 -0.41
CA LEU A 68 6.75 -3.64 -0.45
C LEU A 68 5.82 -4.65 0.22
N PHE A 69 5.28 -4.33 1.39
CA PHE A 69 4.29 -5.17 2.06
C PHE A 69 3.09 -5.45 1.15
N MET A 70 2.56 -4.41 0.50
CA MET A 70 1.48 -4.51 -0.47
C MET A 70 1.83 -5.41 -1.66
N LEU A 71 2.95 -5.15 -2.32
CA LEU A 71 3.36 -5.87 -3.52
C LEU A 71 3.70 -7.33 -3.28
N THR A 72 4.00 -7.71 -2.03
CA THR A 72 4.61 -9.01 -1.72
C THR A 72 3.74 -9.87 -0.83
N ILE A 73 3.35 -9.37 0.34
CA ILE A 73 2.58 -10.09 1.35
C ILE A 73 1.11 -10.04 0.99
N ASP A 74 0.58 -8.86 0.62
CA ASP A 74 -0.84 -8.72 0.29
C ASP A 74 -1.21 -9.48 -0.99
N PHE A 75 -0.34 -9.49 -2.01
CA PHE A 75 -0.58 -10.32 -3.20
C PHE A 75 -0.48 -11.84 -2.96
N LYS A 76 0.21 -12.27 -1.91
CA LYS A 76 0.25 -13.69 -1.51
C LYS A 76 -0.94 -14.04 -0.62
N ARG A 77 -1.35 -13.13 0.26
CA ARG A 77 -2.52 -13.30 1.13
C ARG A 77 -3.77 -13.12 0.29
N THR A 78 -4.42 -14.24 0.00
CA THR A 78 -5.69 -14.22 -0.73
C THR A 78 -6.82 -13.55 0.03
N ASN A 79 -6.62 -13.20 1.31
CA ASN A 79 -7.55 -12.49 2.18
C ASN A 79 -6.85 -11.25 2.76
N MET A 80 -7.34 -10.08 2.38
CA MET A 80 -6.89 -8.83 2.97
C MET A 80 -7.66 -8.62 4.28
N TYR A 81 -7.00 -8.78 5.41
CA TYR A 81 -7.62 -8.54 6.71
C TYR A 81 -8.01 -7.06 6.83
N LEU A 82 -9.15 -6.76 7.46
CA LEU A 82 -9.58 -5.38 7.69
C LEU A 82 -8.51 -4.56 8.42
N GLY A 83 -7.72 -5.19 9.30
CA GLY A 83 -6.56 -4.57 9.93
C GLY A 83 -5.48 -4.11 8.94
N CYS A 84 -5.26 -4.83 7.84
CA CYS A 84 -4.34 -4.39 6.78
C CYS A 84 -4.91 -3.19 6.01
N ILE A 85 -6.22 -3.20 5.72
CA ILE A 85 -6.90 -2.05 5.11
C ILE A 85 -6.78 -0.82 6.02
N ALA A 86 -7.09 -0.96 7.30
CA ALA A 86 -7.01 0.12 8.28
C ALA A 86 -5.57 0.67 8.40
N ALA A 87 -4.57 -0.20 8.52
CA ALA A 87 -3.16 0.20 8.57
C ALA A 87 -2.74 0.95 7.29
N GLN A 88 -3.12 0.45 6.12
CA GLN A 88 -2.82 1.12 4.85
C GLN A 88 -3.52 2.45 4.70
N SER A 89 -4.80 2.54 5.08
CA SER A 89 -5.53 3.80 5.08
C SER A 89 -4.88 4.82 6.01
N ALA A 90 -4.50 4.40 7.23
CA ALA A 90 -3.81 5.26 8.18
C ALA A 90 -2.45 5.74 7.65
N ILE A 91 -1.66 4.83 7.07
CA ILE A 91 -0.39 5.18 6.41
C ILE A 91 -0.67 6.16 5.27
N ASN A 92 -1.60 5.87 4.36
CA ASN A 92 -1.90 6.74 3.21
C ASN A 92 -2.37 8.14 3.64
N VAL A 93 -3.16 8.25 4.71
CA VAL A 93 -3.57 9.54 5.28
C VAL A 93 -2.37 10.30 5.84
N ALA A 94 -1.54 9.64 6.66
CA ALA A 94 -0.31 10.25 7.17
C ALA A 94 0.62 10.67 6.03
N LEU A 95 0.67 9.87 4.95
CA LEU A 95 1.41 10.17 3.74
C LEU A 95 0.94 11.48 3.11
N ILE A 96 -0.36 11.56 2.81
CA ILE A 96 -0.97 12.76 2.22
C ILE A 96 -0.77 13.98 3.13
N SER A 97 -1.01 13.87 4.43
CA SER A 97 -0.88 14.98 5.37
C SER A 97 0.56 15.53 5.44
N LEU A 98 1.57 14.66 5.50
CA LEU A 98 2.95 15.11 5.52
C LEU A 98 3.35 15.72 4.17
N SER A 99 2.96 15.10 3.05
CA SER A 99 3.23 15.67 1.73
C SER A 99 2.63 17.07 1.57
N ILE A 100 1.42 17.31 2.09
CA ILE A 100 0.82 18.66 2.12
C ILE A 100 1.66 19.60 2.97
N TYR A 101 2.01 19.21 4.21
CA TYR A 101 2.80 20.03 5.12
C TYR A 101 4.14 20.44 4.51
N VAL A 102 4.88 19.49 3.93
CA VAL A 102 6.18 19.77 3.30
C VAL A 102 6.02 20.58 2.01
N SER A 103 4.97 20.34 1.21
CA SER A 103 4.67 21.17 0.02
C SER A 103 4.45 22.64 0.39
N VAL A 104 3.71 22.90 1.47
CA VAL A 104 3.47 24.26 1.97
C VAL A 104 4.75 24.88 2.52
N ALA A 105 5.58 24.08 3.22
CA ALA A 105 6.82 24.56 3.82
C ALA A 105 7.95 24.84 2.80
N GLN A 106 7.99 24.11 1.67
CA GLN A 106 9.17 24.09 0.77
C GLN A 106 8.93 24.61 -0.66
N TRP A 107 7.85 25.34 -0.94
CA TRP A 107 7.60 25.97 -2.26
C TRP A 107 7.80 25.03 -3.48
N GLY A 108 7.53 23.73 -3.33
CA GLY A 108 7.99 22.70 -4.26
C GLY A 108 6.89 21.80 -4.80
N THR A 109 6.73 21.78 -6.13
CA THR A 109 5.82 20.90 -6.90
C THR A 109 6.18 19.42 -6.81
N VAL A 110 7.42 19.08 -6.45
CA VAL A 110 7.92 17.69 -6.38
C VAL A 110 7.16 16.85 -5.34
N ASN A 111 6.69 17.48 -4.26
CA ASN A 111 5.98 16.80 -3.17
C ASN A 111 4.55 16.33 -3.54
N MET A 112 3.98 16.83 -4.64
CA MET A 112 2.67 16.39 -5.13
C MET A 112 2.70 14.98 -5.74
N LEU A 113 3.89 14.47 -6.10
CA LEU A 113 4.05 13.15 -6.71
C LEU A 113 3.64 12.01 -5.77
N HIS A 114 3.77 12.19 -4.45
CA HIS A 114 3.31 11.21 -3.45
C HIS A 114 1.81 11.33 -3.13
N MET A 115 1.24 12.52 -3.29
CA MET A 115 -0.16 12.77 -2.95
C MET A 115 -1.12 12.01 -3.87
N ILE A 116 -0.87 12.01 -5.18
CA ILE A 116 -1.78 11.39 -6.16
C ILE A 116 -1.86 9.87 -5.96
N PRO A 117 -0.75 9.10 -5.95
CA PRO A 117 -0.81 7.66 -5.75
C PRO A 117 -1.36 7.28 -4.37
N SER A 118 -1.02 8.03 -3.33
CA SER A 118 -1.50 7.78 -1.96
C SER A 118 -3.01 8.03 -1.84
N SER A 119 -3.52 9.07 -2.49
CA SER A 119 -4.97 9.34 -2.55
C SER A 119 -5.71 8.24 -3.31
N CYS A 120 -5.18 7.80 -4.45
CA CYS A 120 -5.74 6.70 -5.21
C CYS A 120 -5.76 5.40 -4.39
N LEU A 121 -4.67 5.07 -3.68
CA LEU A 121 -4.62 3.91 -2.80
C LEU A 121 -5.58 4.05 -1.63
N LEU A 122 -5.75 5.24 -1.04
CA LEU A 122 -6.71 5.48 0.02
C LEU A 122 -8.14 5.19 -0.46
N VAL A 123 -8.52 5.69 -1.65
CA VAL A 123 -9.83 5.42 -2.26
C VAL A 123 -10.01 3.92 -2.51
N ILE A 124 -9.02 3.25 -3.10
CA ILE A 124 -9.08 1.81 -3.37
C ILE A 124 -9.19 0.99 -2.08
N SER A 125 -8.46 1.36 -1.02
CA SER A 125 -8.49 0.68 0.28
C SER A 125 -9.83 0.89 1.00
N LEU A 126 -10.42 2.10 0.93
CA LEU A 126 -11.69 2.41 1.60
C LEU A 126 -12.92 1.94 0.82
N TRP A 127 -12.83 1.83 -0.50
CA TRP A 127 -13.93 1.41 -1.37
C TRP A 127 -14.61 0.10 -0.91
N PRO A 128 -13.86 -0.97 -0.56
CA PRO A 128 -14.39 -2.17 0.06
C PRO A 128 -15.27 -1.90 1.29
N ILE A 129 -14.82 -1.03 2.19
CA ILE A 129 -15.51 -0.72 3.45
C ILE A 129 -16.80 0.03 3.17
N VAL A 130 -16.76 1.05 2.30
CA VAL A 130 -17.94 1.83 1.92
C VAL A 130 -18.99 0.93 1.29
N ARG A 131 -18.57 0.03 0.39
CA ARG A 131 -19.48 -0.89 -0.30
C ARG A 131 -20.02 -1.99 0.62
N LEU A 132 -19.27 -2.44 1.61
CA LEU A 132 -19.77 -3.41 2.59
C LEU A 132 -20.70 -2.78 3.63
N ARG A 133 -20.52 -1.50 3.93
CA ARG A 133 -21.37 -0.78 4.89
C ARG A 133 -22.83 -0.71 4.45
N THR A 134 -23.11 -0.75 3.15
CA THR A 134 -24.50 -0.73 2.66
C THR A 134 -25.23 -2.05 2.87
N SER A 135 -24.52 -3.16 3.13
CA SER A 135 -25.10 -4.50 3.27
C SER A 135 -24.86 -5.16 4.62
N VAL A 136 -23.89 -4.68 5.41
CA VAL A 136 -23.46 -5.31 6.66
C VAL A 136 -23.28 -4.26 7.76
N PRO A 137 -23.80 -4.47 8.99
CA PRO A 137 -23.58 -3.55 10.10
C PRO A 137 -22.10 -3.46 10.50
N ILE A 138 -21.65 -2.25 10.89
CA ILE A 138 -20.24 -1.97 11.23
C ILE A 138 -19.65 -2.96 12.23
N THR A 139 -20.43 -3.36 13.25
CA THR A 139 -19.99 -4.30 14.29
C THR A 139 -19.62 -5.68 13.75
N GLN A 140 -20.18 -6.07 12.61
CA GLN A 140 -19.88 -7.34 11.93
C GLN A 140 -18.76 -7.19 10.88
N ILE A 141 -18.59 -6.01 10.26
CA ILE A 141 -17.54 -5.76 9.27
C ILE A 141 -16.15 -6.07 9.85
N TRP A 142 -15.90 -5.74 11.12
CA TRP A 142 -14.64 -6.05 11.80
C TRP A 142 -14.35 -7.53 11.99
N LYS A 143 -15.39 -8.37 11.95
CA LYS A 143 -15.29 -9.81 12.17
C LYS A 143 -15.30 -10.61 10.86
N ILE A 144 -15.71 -9.98 9.76
CA ILE A 144 -15.90 -10.65 8.48
C ILE A 144 -14.67 -10.48 7.60
N ASN A 145 -14.27 -11.56 6.94
CA ASN A 145 -13.29 -11.51 5.87
C ASN A 145 -13.91 -10.76 4.67
N THR A 146 -13.36 -9.60 4.33
CA THR A 146 -13.84 -8.73 3.25
C THR A 146 -14.02 -9.49 1.94
N LYS A 147 -13.16 -10.47 1.64
CA LYS A 147 -13.30 -11.27 0.43
C LYS A 147 -14.54 -12.16 0.41
N ASP A 148 -14.86 -12.81 1.53
CA ASP A 148 -16.07 -13.64 1.64
C ASP A 148 -17.33 -12.79 1.55
N ALA A 149 -17.27 -11.57 2.10
CA ALA A 149 -18.32 -10.58 1.94
C ALA A 149 -18.52 -10.16 0.48
N PHE A 150 -17.44 -9.95 -0.28
CA PHE A 150 -17.54 -9.64 -1.71
C PHE A 150 -17.97 -10.81 -2.60
N SER A 151 -17.61 -12.04 -2.21
CA SER A 151 -18.07 -13.24 -2.91
C SER A 151 -19.53 -13.59 -2.63
N GLY A 152 -20.18 -12.91 -1.68
CA GLY A 152 -21.54 -13.21 -1.25
C GLY A 152 -21.65 -14.58 -0.58
N THR A 153 -20.52 -15.14 -0.14
CA THR A 153 -20.44 -16.47 0.50
C THR A 153 -20.47 -16.37 2.02
N VAL A 154 -20.93 -15.24 2.57
CA VAL A 154 -21.09 -15.08 4.03
C VAL A 154 -22.25 -15.98 4.44
N PRO A 155 -22.01 -17.07 5.21
CA PRO A 155 -23.09 -17.91 5.65
C PRO A 155 -23.97 -17.13 6.62
N SER A 156 -25.28 -17.07 6.32
CA SER A 156 -26.28 -16.26 7.04
C SER A 156 -26.51 -16.65 8.51
N GLY A 157 -25.72 -17.56 9.09
CA GLY A 157 -26.01 -18.15 10.40
C GLY A 157 -24.81 -18.55 11.27
N GLY A 158 -23.59 -18.12 10.97
CA GLY A 158 -22.41 -18.51 11.76
C GLY A 158 -21.44 -17.36 12.00
N LEU A 159 -21.52 -16.74 13.19
CA LEU A 159 -20.47 -15.88 13.72
C LEU A 159 -19.26 -16.76 14.07
N TYR A 160 -18.34 -16.93 13.12
CA TYR A 160 -17.08 -17.60 13.39
C TYR A 160 -16.22 -16.73 14.31
N THR A 161 -15.74 -17.32 15.41
CA THR A 161 -14.77 -16.66 16.29
C THR A 161 -13.49 -16.39 15.51
N PRO A 162 -13.07 -15.11 15.35
CA PRO A 162 -11.83 -14.80 14.65
C PRO A 162 -10.66 -15.40 15.44
N SER A 163 -9.96 -16.35 14.83
CA SER A 163 -8.69 -16.86 15.39
C SER A 163 -7.58 -15.85 15.06
N ILE A 164 -6.85 -15.43 16.09
CA ILE A 164 -5.67 -14.54 15.98
C ILE A 164 -4.60 -15.14 15.06
N LEU A 165 -4.53 -16.46 14.97
CA LEU A 165 -3.59 -17.18 14.10
C LEU A 165 -4.06 -17.30 12.65
N GLY A 166 -5.31 -16.91 12.37
CA GLY A 166 -5.93 -17.09 11.06
C GLY A 166 -6.19 -18.56 10.75
N ARG A 167 -7.41 -18.90 10.31
CA ARG A 167 -7.67 -20.25 9.81
C ARG A 167 -7.07 -20.39 8.42
N ARG A 168 -6.12 -21.30 8.24
CA ARG A 168 -5.59 -21.68 6.91
C ARG A 168 -6.77 -22.19 6.08
N ARG A 169 -7.09 -21.53 4.97
CA ARG A 169 -8.10 -22.04 4.02
C ARG A 169 -7.56 -23.32 3.40
N GLU A 170 -8.28 -24.43 3.55
CA GLU A 170 -8.06 -25.64 2.77
C GLU A 170 -8.62 -25.51 1.34
N ALA A 171 -9.45 -24.49 1.10
CA ALA A 171 -9.95 -24.17 -0.23
C ALA A 171 -8.78 -23.68 -1.11
N ILE A 172 -8.25 -24.58 -1.93
CA ILE A 172 -7.40 -24.26 -3.07
C ILE A 172 -8.20 -23.30 -3.94
N ILE A 173 -7.81 -22.02 -3.91
CA ILE A 173 -8.38 -21.03 -4.82
C ILE A 173 -7.84 -21.39 -6.20
N SER A 174 -8.63 -22.15 -6.95
CA SER A 174 -8.44 -22.40 -8.38
C SER A 174 -8.28 -21.03 -9.03
N ARG A 175 -7.05 -20.65 -9.39
CA ARG A 175 -6.78 -19.35 -10.04
C ARG A 175 -7.40 -19.43 -11.43
N PRO A 176 -8.58 -18.86 -11.70
CA PRO A 176 -9.28 -19.08 -12.97
C PRO A 176 -8.84 -18.05 -14.01
N PHE A 177 -7.70 -17.38 -13.80
CA PHE A 177 -7.25 -16.31 -14.67
C PHE A 177 -6.03 -16.76 -15.48
N PRO A 178 -6.22 -17.31 -16.69
CA PRO A 178 -5.20 -17.25 -17.72
C PRO A 178 -5.08 -15.78 -18.13
N THR A 179 -4.23 -15.00 -17.43
CA THR A 179 -3.92 -13.63 -17.86
C THR A 179 -2.67 -13.62 -18.72
N PRO A 180 -2.77 -13.26 -20.00
CA PRO A 180 -1.63 -13.05 -20.88
C PRO A 180 -1.12 -11.63 -20.67
N VAL A 181 -0.27 -11.42 -19.67
CA VAL A 181 0.56 -10.21 -19.61
C VAL A 181 1.91 -10.63 -19.05
N SER A 182 2.83 -11.01 -19.94
CA SER A 182 4.19 -11.45 -19.58
C SER A 182 4.87 -10.45 -18.63
N ALA A 183 4.68 -9.15 -18.87
CA ALA A 183 5.25 -8.07 -18.07
C ALA A 183 4.85 -8.13 -16.58
N TYR A 184 3.58 -8.37 -16.26
CA TYR A 184 3.13 -8.47 -14.86
C TYR A 184 3.79 -9.66 -14.16
N ARG A 185 3.84 -10.82 -14.82
CA ARG A 185 4.46 -12.02 -14.25
C ARG A 185 5.97 -11.82 -14.08
N SER A 186 6.64 -11.21 -15.06
CA SER A 186 8.08 -10.93 -15.02
C SER A 186 8.45 -9.92 -13.95
N ILE A 187 7.75 -8.78 -13.86
CA ILE A 187 8.00 -7.76 -12.83
C ILE A 187 7.74 -8.35 -11.45
N LYS A 188 6.63 -9.08 -11.28
CA LYS A 188 6.33 -9.75 -10.01
C LYS A 188 7.42 -10.75 -9.63
N GLN A 189 7.86 -11.59 -10.57
CA GLN A 189 8.91 -12.58 -10.31
C GLN A 189 10.24 -11.89 -9.98
N PHE A 190 10.57 -10.80 -10.69
CA PHE A 190 11.73 -9.98 -10.41
C PHE A 190 11.69 -9.39 -9.00
N LEU A 191 10.58 -8.75 -8.61
CA LEU A 191 10.42 -8.20 -7.25
C LEU A 191 10.49 -9.28 -6.18
N ILE A 192 9.86 -10.43 -6.39
CA ILE A 192 9.95 -11.58 -5.47
C ILE A 192 11.40 -12.06 -5.36
N ASN A 193 12.11 -12.19 -6.47
CA ASN A 193 13.50 -12.63 -6.47
C ASN A 193 14.42 -11.57 -5.86
N LEU A 194 14.12 -10.28 -6.00
CA LEU A 194 14.90 -9.18 -5.44
C LEU A 194 14.75 -9.12 -3.91
N PHE A 195 13.50 -9.14 -3.42
CA PHE A 195 13.20 -8.92 -1.99
C PHE A 195 13.12 -10.20 -1.16
N PHE A 196 12.79 -11.35 -1.75
CA PHE A 196 12.51 -12.60 -1.03
C PHE A 196 13.41 -13.78 -1.42
N ARG A 197 14.57 -13.53 -2.06
CA ARG A 197 15.50 -14.58 -2.49
C ARG A 197 15.89 -15.60 -1.41
N ARG A 198 15.72 -15.25 -0.12
CA ARG A 198 16.15 -16.06 1.04
C ARG A 198 15.03 -16.61 1.93
N VAL A 199 13.75 -16.33 1.65
CA VAL A 199 12.66 -16.92 2.44
C VAL A 199 12.09 -18.10 1.65
N LYS A 200 12.69 -19.27 1.82
CA LYS A 200 12.13 -20.56 1.34
C LYS A 200 11.12 -21.09 2.35
#